data_AF-A0A822CCW6-F1
#
_entry.id   AF-A0A822CCW6-F1
#
_cell.length_a   1.000
_cell.length_b   1.000
_cell.length_c   1.000
_cell.angle_alpha   90.00
_cell.angle_beta   90.00
_cell.angle_gamma   90.00
#
_symmetry.space_group_name_H-M   'P 1'
#
loop_
_entity.id
_entity.type
_entity.pdbx_description
1 polymer ?
#
loop_
_entity_poly.entity_id
_entity_poly.type
_entity_poly.pdbx_seq_one_letter_code
_entity_poly.pdbx_strand_id
1 'polypeptide(L)'
;FPADILEMPFFNKDAPKYLNYGGIGAVIGHEITHGFDDSGCQYDKDENHISWWTPETIEKFNARKQCIIDQYNIYVVTQINMTLNEFQKQGKNIADNGGIKESFYASFILNLFRKNEAKTGKLG
;
A
#
# COMPACT_ATOMS: atom_id res chain seq x y z
N PHE A 1 9.49 2.71 -10.97
CA PHE A 1 9.21 4.10 -10.55
C PHE A 1 10.00 5.05 -11.44
N PRO A 2 9.34 5.98 -12.15
CA PRO A 2 10.02 7.03 -12.92
C PRO A 2 10.95 7.87 -12.03
N ALA A 3 12.00 8.46 -12.60
CA ALA A 3 12.98 9.25 -11.82
C ALA A 3 12.31 10.42 -11.07
N ASP A 4 11.35 11.08 -11.69
CA ASP A 4 10.69 12.29 -11.18
C ASP A 4 9.91 12.08 -9.87
N ILE A 5 9.54 10.83 -9.52
CA ILE A 5 8.88 10.55 -8.22
C ILE A 5 9.90 10.38 -7.08
N LEU A 6 11.20 10.31 -7.39
CA LEU A 6 12.28 10.18 -6.42
C LEU A 6 12.83 11.54 -5.98
N GLU A 7 11.95 12.52 -5.90
CA GLU A 7 12.22 13.89 -5.45
C GLU A 7 11.33 14.26 -4.26
N MET A 8 11.58 15.43 -3.64
CA MET A 8 10.69 15.93 -2.61
C MET A 8 9.29 16.23 -3.18
N PRO A 9 8.20 15.93 -2.45
CA PRO A 9 8.16 15.51 -1.05
C PRO A 9 8.28 14.00 -0.80
N PHE A 10 8.41 13.16 -1.84
CA PHE A 10 8.34 11.70 -1.72
C PHE A 10 9.65 11.08 -1.24
N PHE A 11 10.78 11.54 -1.76
CA PHE A 11 12.09 11.02 -1.40
C PHE A 11 13.14 12.13 -1.28
N ASN A 12 13.93 12.05 -0.22
CA ASN A 12 15.18 12.78 -0.09
C ASN A 12 16.16 11.94 0.73
N LYS A 13 17.37 11.70 0.19
CA LYS A 13 18.38 10.87 0.85
C LYS A 13 18.79 11.40 2.23
N ASP A 14 18.78 12.73 2.39
CA ASP A 14 19.21 13.45 3.59
C ASP A 14 18.04 13.72 4.56
N ALA A 15 16.80 13.46 4.16
CA ALA A 15 15.64 13.60 5.03
C ALA A 15 15.59 12.47 6.09
N PRO A 16 14.98 12.75 7.25
CA PRO A 16 14.67 11.71 8.23
C PRO A 16 13.94 10.53 7.59
N LYS A 17 14.34 9.30 7.90
CA LYS A 17 13.81 8.10 7.23
C LYS A 17 12.29 7.99 7.31
N TYR A 18 11.67 8.42 8.42
CA TYR A 18 10.21 8.39 8.54
C TYR A 18 9.49 9.21 7.46
N LEU A 19 10.11 10.29 6.93
CA LEU A 19 9.56 11.03 5.79
C LEU A 19 9.62 10.21 4.51
N ASN A 20 10.75 9.54 4.25
CA ASN A 20 10.88 8.67 3.07
C ASN A 20 9.92 7.46 3.14
N TYR A 21 9.72 6.87 4.32
CA TYR A 21 8.72 5.81 4.46
C TYR A 21 7.29 6.37 4.30
N GLY A 22 6.98 7.53 4.87
CA GLY A 22 5.67 8.17 4.68
C GLY A 22 5.38 8.60 3.24
N GLY A 23 6.41 8.99 2.49
CA GLY A 23 6.34 9.36 1.07
C GLY A 23 6.55 8.16 0.15
N ILE A 24 7.77 8.00 -0.37
CA ILE A 24 8.08 6.98 -1.37
C ILE A 24 7.83 5.54 -0.87
N GLY A 25 8.00 5.27 0.42
CA GLY A 25 7.69 3.95 0.98
C GLY A 25 6.22 3.56 0.84
N ALA A 26 5.31 4.51 1.10
CA ALA A 26 3.88 4.29 0.92
C ALA A 26 3.51 4.10 -0.56
N VAL A 27 4.15 4.86 -1.46
CA VAL A 27 3.99 4.69 -2.92
C VAL A 27 4.48 3.32 -3.38
N ILE A 28 5.63 2.85 -2.90
CA ILE A 28 6.14 1.51 -3.22
C ILE A 28 5.16 0.44 -2.73
N GLY A 29 4.68 0.57 -1.49
CA GLY A 29 3.67 -0.35 -0.95
C GLY A 29 2.36 -0.33 -1.73
N HIS A 30 1.94 0.84 -2.24
CA HIS A 30 0.74 0.99 -3.07
C HIS A 30 0.88 0.17 -4.37
N GLU A 31 1.98 0.35 -5.10
CA GLU A 31 2.21 -0.39 -6.36
C GLU A 31 2.37 -1.90 -6.14
N ILE A 32 2.97 -2.33 -5.02
CA ILE A 32 3.02 -3.76 -4.66
C ILE A 32 1.60 -4.28 -4.38
N THR A 33 0.79 -3.51 -3.66
CA THR A 33 -0.58 -3.91 -3.29
C THR A 33 -1.47 -4.04 -4.51
N HIS A 34 -1.22 -3.31 -5.60
CA HIS A 34 -1.95 -3.48 -6.86
C HIS A 34 -1.86 -4.89 -7.44
N GLY A 35 -0.76 -5.62 -7.21
CA GLY A 35 -0.68 -7.03 -7.60
C GLY A 35 -1.66 -7.95 -6.86
N PHE A 36 -2.32 -7.44 -5.81
CA PHE A 36 -3.22 -8.20 -4.94
C PHE A 36 -4.56 -7.50 -4.69
N ASP A 37 -4.87 -6.42 -5.42
CA ASP A 37 -6.15 -5.73 -5.32
C ASP A 37 -7.27 -6.51 -6.02
N ASP A 38 -8.46 -5.92 -6.14
CA ASP A 38 -9.64 -6.57 -6.73
C ASP A 38 -9.43 -7.03 -8.18
N SER A 39 -8.54 -6.39 -8.92
CA SER A 39 -8.13 -6.81 -10.26
C SER A 39 -6.88 -7.68 -10.21
N GLY A 40 -5.85 -7.25 -9.48
CA GLY A 40 -4.55 -7.92 -9.41
C GLY A 40 -4.62 -9.35 -8.91
N CYS A 41 -5.49 -9.63 -7.92
CA CYS A 41 -5.66 -10.99 -7.41
C CYS A 41 -6.15 -12.02 -8.43
N GLN A 42 -6.63 -11.58 -9.60
CA GLN A 42 -7.09 -12.46 -10.68
C GLN A 42 -5.94 -12.92 -11.59
N TYR A 43 -4.74 -12.38 -11.42
CA TYR A 43 -3.56 -12.70 -12.21
C TYR A 43 -2.54 -13.45 -11.37
N ASP A 44 -1.98 -14.53 -11.90
CA ASP A 44 -0.85 -15.19 -11.26
C ASP A 44 0.46 -14.41 -11.48
N LYS A 45 1.57 -14.95 -10.97
CA LYS A 45 2.91 -14.35 -11.09
C LYS A 45 3.41 -14.17 -12.53
N ASP A 46 2.83 -14.88 -13.49
CA ASP A 46 3.20 -14.88 -14.90
C ASP A 46 2.14 -14.13 -15.74
N GLU A 47 1.28 -13.34 -15.09
CA GLU A 47 0.20 -12.52 -15.68
C GLU A 47 -0.93 -13.33 -16.33
N ASN A 48 -1.10 -14.60 -15.97
CA ASN A 48 -2.23 -15.39 -16.46
C ASN A 48 -3.49 -15.07 -15.66
N HIS A 49 -4.62 -14.86 -16.35
CA HIS A 49 -5.93 -14.68 -15.72
C HIS A 49 -6.47 -16.04 -15.22
N ILE A 50 -6.07 -16.42 -14.00
CA ILE A 50 -6.41 -17.69 -13.37
C ILE A 50 -6.72 -17.50 -11.88
N SER A 51 -7.65 -18.29 -11.36
CA SER A 51 -7.91 -18.35 -9.92
C SER A 51 -6.82 -19.17 -9.22
N TRP A 52 -5.80 -18.50 -8.69
CA TRP A 52 -4.69 -19.13 -7.96
C TRP A 52 -4.90 -19.14 -6.43
N TRP A 53 -6.00 -18.56 -5.95
CA TRP A 53 -6.42 -18.61 -4.55
C TRP A 53 -7.38 -19.75 -4.26
N THR A 54 -7.33 -20.26 -3.02
CA THR A 54 -8.35 -21.18 -2.53
C THR A 54 -9.70 -20.47 -2.37
N PRO A 55 -10.83 -21.19 -2.47
CA PRO A 55 -12.16 -20.60 -2.26
C PRO A 55 -12.29 -19.87 -0.91
N GLU A 56 -11.72 -20.42 0.16
CA GLU A 56 -11.70 -19.80 1.50
C GLU A 56 -10.96 -18.45 1.50
N THR A 57 -9.85 -18.34 0.75
CA THR A 57 -9.09 -17.09 0.65
C THR A 57 -9.89 -16.03 -0.10
N ILE A 58 -10.56 -16.41 -1.19
CA ILE A 58 -11.42 -15.53 -1.98
C ILE A 58 -12.58 -14.99 -1.12
N GLU A 59 -13.22 -15.86 -0.32
CA GLU A 59 -14.29 -15.45 0.58
C GLU A 59 -13.82 -14.41 1.60
N LYS A 60 -12.71 -14.69 2.30
CA LYS A 60 -12.12 -13.76 3.29
C LYS A 60 -11.65 -12.46 2.66
N PHE A 61 -11.10 -12.53 1.45
CA PHE A 61 -10.69 -11.34 0.69
C PHE A 61 -11.91 -10.48 0.35
N ASN A 62 -12.97 -11.08 -0.20
CA ASN A 62 -14.20 -10.36 -0.55
C ASN A 62 -14.86 -9.72 0.68
N ALA A 63 -14.86 -10.38 1.84
CA ALA A 63 -15.38 -9.79 3.08
C ALA A 63 -14.60 -8.54 3.51
N ARG A 64 -13.26 -8.57 3.48
CA ARG A 64 -12.42 -7.40 3.81
C ARG A 64 -12.53 -6.29 2.77
N LYS A 65 -12.58 -6.69 1.49
CA LYS A 65 -12.81 -5.81 0.36
C LYS A 65 -14.12 -5.03 0.51
N GLN A 66 -15.20 -5.70 0.95
CA GLN A 66 -16.48 -5.06 1.21
C GLN A 66 -16.39 -3.98 2.29
N CYS A 67 -15.63 -4.20 3.37
CA CYS A 67 -15.42 -3.19 4.40
C CYS A 67 -14.80 -1.89 3.84
N ILE A 68 -13.88 -1.99 2.89
CA ILE A 68 -13.31 -0.82 2.20
C ILE A 68 -14.36 -0.14 1.32
N ILE A 69 -15.18 -0.89 0.59
CA ILE A 69 -16.30 -0.32 -0.20
C ILE A 69 -17.22 0.49 0.72
N ASP A 70 -17.67 -0.14 1.80
CA ASP A 70 -18.63 0.45 2.72
C ASP A 70 -18.07 1.72 3.35
N GLN A 71 -16.81 1.70 3.76
CA GLN A 71 -16.12 2.88 4.29
C GLN A 71 -16.04 4.00 3.24
N TYR A 72 -15.64 3.71 2.01
CA TYR A 72 -15.39 4.76 1.01
C TYR A 72 -16.66 5.26 0.32
N ASN A 73 -17.76 4.52 0.39
CA ASN A 73 -19.07 4.94 -0.11
C ASN A 73 -19.72 6.04 0.74
N ILE A 74 -19.32 6.22 2.02
CA ILE A 74 -19.90 7.29 2.87
C ILE A 74 -19.32 8.67 2.57
N TYR A 75 -18.16 8.74 1.91
CA TYR A 75 -17.51 9.99 1.57
C TYR A 75 -17.98 10.45 0.20
N VAL A 76 -18.49 11.68 0.10
CA VAL A 76 -18.96 12.28 -1.16
C VAL A 76 -18.00 13.37 -1.59
N VAL A 77 -17.52 13.29 -2.83
CA VAL A 77 -16.74 14.34 -3.49
C VAL A 77 -17.71 15.37 -4.04
N THR A 78 -17.98 16.41 -3.23
CA THR A 78 -19.07 17.37 -3.46
C THR A 78 -18.96 18.12 -4.79
N GLN A 79 -17.75 18.29 -5.33
CA GLN A 79 -17.49 18.99 -6.59
C GLN A 79 -18.03 18.25 -7.82
N ILE A 80 -18.18 16.93 -7.73
CA ILE A 80 -18.61 16.06 -8.84
C ILE A 80 -19.82 15.19 -8.47
N ASN A 81 -20.32 15.31 -7.24
CA ASN A 81 -21.46 14.57 -6.72
C ASN A 81 -21.36 13.03 -6.88
N MET A 82 -20.16 12.49 -6.63
CA MET A 82 -19.87 11.06 -6.63
C MET A 82 -19.34 10.63 -5.27
N THR A 83 -19.55 9.38 -4.89
CA THR A 83 -18.85 8.81 -3.74
C THR A 83 -17.35 8.69 -4.04
N LEU A 84 -16.51 8.73 -2.99
CA LEU A 84 -15.07 8.61 -3.14
C LEU A 84 -14.68 7.26 -3.77
N ASN A 85 -15.41 6.19 -3.45
CA ASN A 85 -15.21 4.88 -4.05
C ASN A 85 -15.50 4.88 -5.56
N GLU A 86 -16.57 5.53 -6.00
CA GLU A 86 -16.88 5.67 -7.44
C GLU A 86 -15.84 6.52 -8.17
N PHE A 87 -15.33 7.57 -7.52
CA PHE A 87 -14.34 8.46 -8.11
C PHE A 87 -12.94 7.81 -8.22
N GLN A 88 -12.43 7.22 -7.13
CA GLN A 88 -11.06 6.73 -7.04
C GLN A 88 -10.89 5.28 -7.51
N LYS A 89 -12.00 4.54 -7.60
CA LYS A 89 -12.08 3.08 -7.82
C LYS A 89 -11.56 2.26 -6.65
N GLN A 90 -12.18 1.11 -6.45
CA GLN A 90 -11.90 0.19 -5.35
C GLN A 90 -10.42 -0.23 -5.23
N GLY A 91 -9.78 -0.64 -6.33
CA GLY A 91 -8.39 -1.12 -6.28
C GLY A 91 -7.41 -0.07 -5.76
N LYS A 92 -7.66 1.22 -6.03
CA LYS A 92 -6.86 2.31 -5.49
C LYS A 92 -7.05 2.48 -3.98
N ASN A 93 -8.28 2.34 -3.48
CA ASN A 93 -8.54 2.39 -2.04
C ASN A 93 -7.87 1.21 -1.31
N ILE A 94 -7.87 0.02 -1.91
CA ILE A 94 -7.15 -1.15 -1.37
C ILE A 94 -5.64 -0.87 -1.36
N ALA A 95 -5.09 -0.37 -2.47
CA ALA A 95 -3.67 -0.09 -2.62
C ALA A 95 -3.16 1.00 -1.67
N ASP A 96 -3.93 2.07 -1.44
CA ASP A 96 -3.57 3.12 -0.47
C ASP A 96 -3.48 2.57 0.95
N ASN A 97 -4.49 1.79 1.37
CA ASN A 97 -4.54 1.20 2.72
C ASN A 97 -3.43 0.16 2.92
N GLY A 98 -3.17 -0.69 1.91
CA GLY A 98 -2.06 -1.63 1.94
C GLY A 98 -0.71 -0.93 1.95
N GLY A 99 -0.53 0.05 1.08
CA GLY A 99 0.74 0.74 0.91
C GLY A 99 1.20 1.49 2.15
N ILE A 100 0.31 2.25 2.79
CA ILE A 100 0.68 2.98 4.01
C ILE A 100 0.93 2.01 5.18
N LYS A 101 0.15 0.93 5.28
CA LYS A 101 0.32 -0.10 6.29
C LYS A 101 1.69 -0.78 6.17
N GLU A 102 2.01 -1.31 4.99
CA GLU A 102 3.28 -2.02 4.77
C GLU A 102 4.49 -1.08 4.92
N SER A 103 4.37 0.18 4.46
CA SER A 103 5.43 1.17 4.68
C SER A 103 5.65 1.49 6.16
N PHE A 104 4.57 1.61 6.94
CA PHE A 104 4.67 1.81 8.38
C PHE A 104 5.34 0.61 9.08
N TYR A 105 4.97 -0.61 8.72
CA TYR A 105 5.62 -1.83 9.24
C TYR A 105 7.12 -1.87 8.90
N ALA A 106 7.50 -1.54 7.66
CA ALA A 106 8.90 -1.51 7.24
C ALA A 106 9.70 -0.46 8.02
N SER A 107 9.14 0.74 8.23
CA SER A 107 9.73 1.78 9.07
C SER A 107 9.93 1.31 10.51
N PHE A 108 8.94 0.62 11.08
CA PHE A 108 9.02 0.06 12.43
C PHE A 108 10.13 -0.99 12.55
N ILE A 109 10.22 -1.92 11.61
CA ILE A 109 11.25 -2.96 11.56
C ILE A 109 12.66 -2.32 11.46
N LEU A 110 12.85 -1.32 10.60
CA LEU A 110 14.11 -0.60 10.49
C LEU A 110 14.53 0.04 11.84
N ASN A 111 13.57 0.64 12.55
CA ASN A 111 13.83 1.23 13.86
C ASN A 111 14.22 0.18 14.90
N LEU A 112 13.66 -1.03 14.85
CA LEU A 112 14.07 -2.14 15.72
C LEU A 112 15.50 -2.58 15.44
N PHE A 113 15.88 -2.72 14.16
CA PHE A 113 17.25 -3.08 13.78
C PHE A 113 18.26 -2.04 14.26
N ARG A 114 18.01 -0.75 14.01
CA ARG A 114 18.89 0.34 14.48
C ARG A 114 19.07 0.38 15.98
N LYS A 115 17.99 0.14 16.75
CA LYS A 115 18.06 0.04 18.21
C LYS A 115 18.91 -1.15 18.66
N ASN A 116 18.89 -2.26 17.91
CA ASN A 116 19.70 -3.42 18.21
C ASN A 116 21.19 -3.21 17.87
N GLU A 117 21.49 -2.60 16.72
CA GLU A 117 22.86 -2.20 16.34
C GLU A 117 23.48 -1.25 17.38
N ALA A 118 22.73 -0.22 17.79
CA ALA A 118 23.17 0.71 18.82
C ALA A 118 23.46 0.03 20.18
N LYS A 119 22.74 -1.05 20.51
CA LYS A 119 22.97 -1.84 21.73
C LYS A 119 24.15 -2.80 21.61
N THR A 120 24.39 -3.35 20.43
CA THR A 120 25.40 -4.40 20.20
C THR A 120 26.75 -3.85 19.77
N GLY A 121 26.85 -2.56 19.42
CA GLY A 121 28.09 -1.92 18.98
C GLY A 121 28.58 -2.38 17.60
N LYS A 122 27.80 -3.21 16.91
CA LYS A 122 28.05 -3.60 15.51
C LYS A 122 27.39 -2.58 14.61
N LEU A 123 28.12 -1.53 14.27
CA LEU A 123 27.77 -0.66 13.14
C LEU A 123 28.15 -1.41 11.87
N GLY A 124 27.15 -1.71 11.04
CA GLY A 124 27.35 -2.19 9.66
C GLY A 124 27.81 -1.08 8.74
#